data_AF-A0A9E5RIN1-F1
#
_entry.id   AF-A0A9E5RIN1-F1
#
_cell.length_a   1.000
_cell.length_b   1.000
_cell.length_c   1.000
_cell.angle_alpha   90.00
_cell.angle_beta   90.00
_cell.angle_gamma   90.00
#
_symmetry.space_group_name_H-M   'P 1'
#
loop_
_entity.id
_entity.type
_entity.pdbx_description
1 polymer ?
#
loop_
_entity_poly.entity_id
_entity_poly.type
_entity_poly.pdbx_seq_one_letter_code
_entity_poly.pdbx_strand_id
1 'polypeptide(L)'
;MSMTVAPEQIERIVWNQHQDPFEVLGPHQIQDNGKAVWVVRAYLPDASAAWVVLPEERAEYPMQPVHHAHFFECTLERPDLANYQLRVKEGEHERVIYDPYAFRSPRLTDFDIHLFAEGNHHRIYEKLGAHPTEIEGVEGVYFAVWAPNARNVSALGDFNDWGW
;
A
#
# COMPACT_ATOMS: atom_id res chain seq x y z
N MET A 1 -14.35 -19.05 3.06
CA MET A 1 -13.90 -17.67 3.28
C MET A 1 -14.66 -16.79 2.31
N SER A 2 -15.29 -15.72 2.80
CA SER A 2 -15.93 -14.74 1.92
C SER A 2 -14.83 -14.09 1.08
N MET A 3 -15.04 -13.96 -0.23
CA MET A 3 -14.06 -13.37 -1.14
C MET A 3 -14.03 -11.86 -0.89
N THR A 4 -12.97 -11.34 -0.26
CA THR A 4 -12.92 -9.91 0.12
C THR A 4 -12.43 -9.02 -1.03
N VAL A 5 -11.86 -9.62 -2.08
CA VAL A 5 -11.40 -8.96 -3.31
C VAL A 5 -11.62 -9.88 -4.52
N ALA A 6 -11.95 -9.31 -5.68
CA ALA A 6 -12.15 -10.08 -6.91
C ALA A 6 -10.81 -10.61 -7.49
N PRO A 7 -10.74 -11.82 -8.08
CA PRO A 7 -9.48 -12.37 -8.57
C PRO A 7 -8.89 -11.54 -9.72
N GLU A 8 -9.75 -10.94 -10.55
CA GLU A 8 -9.34 -10.02 -11.62
C GLU A 8 -8.60 -8.78 -11.09
N GLN A 9 -8.98 -8.29 -9.89
CA GLN A 9 -8.30 -7.16 -9.24
C GLN A 9 -6.89 -7.58 -8.80
N ILE A 10 -6.76 -8.80 -8.25
CA ILE A 10 -5.46 -9.37 -7.88
C ILE A 10 -4.57 -9.53 -9.12
N GLU A 11 -5.10 -10.08 -10.21
CA GLU A 11 -4.33 -10.22 -11.46
C GLU A 11 -3.87 -8.85 -11.99
N ARG A 12 -4.73 -7.83 -11.92
CA ARG A 12 -4.34 -6.47 -12.32
C ARG A 12 -3.23 -5.91 -11.44
N ILE A 13 -3.19 -6.22 -10.15
CA ILE A 13 -2.05 -5.85 -9.28
C ILE A 13 -0.79 -6.61 -9.70
N VAL A 14 -0.87 -7.94 -9.79
CA VAL A 14 0.28 -8.82 -10.11
C VAL A 14 0.91 -8.45 -11.45
N TRP A 15 0.11 -8.05 -12.44
CA TRP A 15 0.61 -7.68 -13.77
C TRP A 15 0.88 -6.17 -13.94
N ASN A 16 0.83 -5.40 -12.85
CA ASN A 16 1.03 -3.95 -12.86
C ASN A 16 0.06 -3.20 -13.81
N GLN A 17 -1.20 -3.64 -13.85
CA GLN A 17 -2.27 -3.10 -14.70
C GLN A 17 -3.38 -2.39 -13.91
N HIS A 18 -3.26 -2.31 -12.58
CA HIS A 18 -4.23 -1.64 -11.73
C HIS A 18 -3.98 -0.12 -11.68
N GLN A 19 -5.01 0.68 -11.94
CA GLN A 19 -4.89 2.14 -12.00
C GLN A 19 -4.68 2.80 -10.62
N ASP A 20 -5.17 2.15 -9.56
CA ASP A 20 -5.05 2.62 -8.19
C ASP A 20 -4.78 1.44 -7.24
N PRO A 21 -3.52 1.05 -7.01
CA PRO A 21 -3.23 -0.04 -6.11
C PRO A 21 -3.74 0.15 -4.67
N PHE A 22 -3.98 1.39 -4.21
CA PHE A 22 -4.53 1.68 -2.87
C PHE A 22 -6.00 1.25 -2.73
N GLU A 23 -6.71 1.00 -3.83
CA GLU A 23 -8.06 0.42 -3.81
C GLU A 23 -8.05 -1.06 -3.39
N VAL A 24 -6.90 -1.72 -3.54
CA VAL A 24 -6.74 -3.16 -3.30
C VAL A 24 -5.79 -3.44 -2.14
N LEU A 25 -4.62 -2.81 -2.14
CA LEU A 25 -3.51 -3.00 -1.22
C LEU A 25 -3.60 -2.09 0.01
N GLY A 26 -2.96 -2.51 1.10
CA GLY A 26 -3.03 -1.83 2.38
C GLY A 26 -4.29 -2.20 3.18
N PRO A 27 -4.62 -1.40 4.22
CA PRO A 27 -5.67 -1.69 5.15
C PRO A 27 -7.03 -1.24 4.59
N HIS A 28 -8.02 -2.12 4.67
CA HIS A 28 -9.39 -1.89 4.24
C HIS A 28 -10.37 -2.34 5.31
N GLN A 29 -11.34 -1.51 5.65
CA GLN A 29 -12.42 -1.90 6.54
C GLN A 29 -13.56 -2.52 5.72
N ILE A 30 -13.96 -3.74 6.06
CA ILE A 30 -15.09 -4.45 5.45
C ILE A 30 -16.09 -4.89 6.51
N GLN A 31 -17.29 -5.28 6.09
CA GLN A 31 -18.25 -5.94 6.96
C GLN A 31 -18.20 -7.45 6.75
N ASP A 32 -17.97 -8.20 7.84
CA ASP A 32 -18.11 -9.66 7.86
C ASP A 32 -19.12 -10.05 8.94
N ASN A 33 -20.19 -10.74 8.55
CA ASN A 33 -21.29 -11.16 9.43
C ASN A 33 -21.85 -10.04 10.36
N GLY A 34 -21.90 -8.81 9.86
CA GLY A 34 -22.41 -7.64 10.59
C GLY A 34 -21.40 -6.99 11.54
N LYS A 35 -20.15 -7.47 11.59
CA LYS A 35 -19.05 -6.83 12.31
C LYS A 35 -18.12 -6.09 11.34
N ALA A 36 -17.61 -4.94 11.76
CA ALA A 36 -16.51 -4.28 11.06
C ALA A 36 -15.20 -5.04 11.31
N VAL A 37 -14.53 -5.44 10.24
CA VAL A 37 -13.24 -6.14 10.28
C VAL A 37 -12.26 -5.44 9.36
N TRP A 38 -10.99 -5.47 9.71
CA TRP A 38 -9.92 -4.94 8.88
C TRP A 38 -9.31 -6.06 8.05
N VAL A 39 -9.08 -5.79 6.77
CA VAL A 39 -8.35 -6.66 5.85
C VAL A 39 -7.13 -5.91 5.38
N VAL A 40 -5.95 -6.47 5.66
CA VAL A 40 -4.66 -5.97 5.18
C VAL A 40 -4.25 -6.82 3.99
N ARG A 41 -3.95 -6.19 2.86
CA ARG A 41 -3.49 -6.87 1.64
C ARG A 41 -2.14 -6.36 1.20
N ALA A 42 -1.25 -7.28 0.85
CA ALA A 42 0.08 -6.95 0.37
C ALA A 42 0.46 -7.83 -0.83
N TYR A 43 1.01 -7.22 -1.86
CA TYR A 43 1.67 -7.92 -2.96
C TYR A 43 3.17 -7.89 -2.72
N LEU A 44 3.78 -9.06 -2.55
CA LEU A 44 5.17 -9.24 -2.12
C LEU A 44 5.84 -10.30 -3.02
N PRO A 45 6.36 -9.92 -4.20
CA PRO A 45 6.78 -10.83 -5.28
C PRO A 45 7.78 -11.91 -4.87
N ASP A 46 8.71 -11.60 -3.96
CA ASP A 46 9.78 -12.51 -3.54
C ASP A 46 9.51 -13.18 -2.18
N ALA A 47 8.36 -12.87 -1.57
CA ALA A 47 8.03 -13.36 -0.25
C ALA A 47 7.44 -14.78 -0.31
N SER A 48 7.94 -15.62 0.61
CA SER A 48 7.43 -16.96 0.89
C SER A 48 6.36 -16.96 1.99
N ALA A 49 6.40 -15.95 2.88
CA ALA A 49 5.43 -15.75 3.94
C ALA A 49 5.44 -14.28 4.38
N ALA A 50 4.31 -13.83 4.93
CA ALA A 50 4.16 -12.50 5.50
C ALA A 50 3.27 -12.53 6.75
N TRP A 51 3.46 -11.55 7.63
CA TRP A 51 2.65 -11.35 8.83
C TRP A 51 2.31 -9.87 8.99
N VAL A 52 1.12 -9.59 9.50
CA VAL A 52 0.79 -8.29 10.07
C VAL A 52 1.27 -8.28 11.52
N VAL A 53 2.11 -7.32 11.86
CA VAL A 53 2.66 -7.12 13.20
C VAL A 53 2.01 -5.88 13.81
N LEU A 54 1.52 -6.02 15.04
CA LEU A 54 1.02 -4.94 15.87
C LEU A 54 2.02 -4.68 17.00
N PRO A 55 2.94 -3.69 16.84
CA PRO A 55 4.04 -3.49 17.79
C PRO A 55 3.57 -3.17 19.21
N GLU A 56 2.50 -2.37 19.32
CA GLU A 56 1.93 -1.94 20.60
C GLU A 56 1.35 -3.11 21.40
N GLU A 57 0.77 -4.09 20.72
CA GLU A 57 0.17 -5.28 21.34
C GLU A 57 1.16 -6.45 21.45
N ARG A 58 2.34 -6.32 20.84
CA ARG A 58 3.33 -7.41 20.67
C ARG A 58 2.69 -8.67 20.08
N ALA A 59 1.78 -8.46 19.13
CA ALA A 59 1.05 -9.52 18.45
C ALA A 59 1.44 -9.57 16.97
N GLU A 60 1.44 -10.78 16.40
CA GLU A 60 1.63 -11.01 14.98
C GLU A 60 0.57 -11.97 14.44
N TYR A 61 0.11 -11.70 13.22
CA TYR A 61 -0.95 -12.43 12.56
C TYR A 61 -0.46 -12.88 11.19
N PRO A 62 -0.45 -14.18 10.90
CA PRO A 62 0.01 -14.67 9.60
C PRO A 62 -0.93 -14.22 8.50
N MET A 63 -0.36 -13.71 7.40
CA MET A 63 -1.10 -13.46 6.18
C MET A 63 -1.20 -14.76 5.38
N GLN A 64 -2.32 -14.97 4.70
CA GLN A 64 -2.54 -16.14 3.84
C GLN A 64 -2.42 -15.72 2.37
N PRO A 65 -1.78 -16.54 1.51
CA PRO A 65 -1.79 -16.30 0.08
C PRO A 65 -3.21 -16.48 -0.46
N VAL A 66 -3.68 -15.53 -1.29
CA VAL A 66 -5.03 -15.52 -1.85
C VAL A 66 -4.94 -15.34 -3.36
N HIS A 67 -5.47 -16.32 -4.10
CA HIS A 67 -5.47 -16.43 -5.58
C HIS A 67 -4.09 -16.46 -6.27
N HIS A 68 -3.06 -15.81 -5.72
CA HIS A 68 -1.69 -15.79 -6.22
C HIS A 68 -0.70 -16.03 -5.08
N ALA A 69 0.41 -16.73 -5.34
CA ALA A 69 1.36 -17.16 -4.30
C ALA A 69 2.01 -15.99 -3.54
N HIS A 70 2.11 -14.84 -4.20
CA HIS A 70 2.75 -13.63 -3.68
C HIS A 70 1.76 -12.52 -3.31
N PHE A 71 0.46 -12.81 -3.37
CA PHE A 71 -0.57 -11.88 -2.93
C PHE A 71 -1.14 -12.37 -1.60
N PHE A 72 -0.92 -11.60 -0.54
CA PHE A 72 -1.20 -11.99 0.82
C PHE A 72 -2.36 -11.18 1.41
N GLU A 73 -3.19 -11.84 2.22
CA GLU A 73 -4.32 -11.23 2.92
C GLU A 73 -4.32 -11.63 4.40
N CYS A 74 -4.64 -10.69 5.29
CA CYS A 74 -4.84 -10.93 6.71
C CYS A 74 -6.08 -10.19 7.20
N THR A 75 -6.96 -10.91 7.89
CA THR A 75 -8.20 -10.36 8.46
C THR A 75 -8.09 -10.23 9.97
N LEU A 76 -8.43 -9.05 10.49
CA LEU A 76 -8.34 -8.70 11.91
C LEU A 76 -9.70 -8.15 12.38
N GLU A 77 -10.33 -8.82 13.34
CA GLU A 77 -11.55 -8.31 14.00
C GLU A 77 -11.17 -7.29 15.09
N ARG A 78 -11.13 -6.01 14.76
CA ARG A 78 -10.79 -4.95 15.71
C ARG A 78 -11.36 -3.57 15.33
N PRO A 79 -11.57 -2.65 16.29
CA PRO A 79 -12.16 -1.34 16.01
C PRO A 79 -11.25 -0.45 15.17
N ASP A 80 -9.95 -0.47 15.42
CA ASP A 80 -8.95 0.36 14.75
C ASP A 80 -7.70 -0.44 14.37
N LEU A 81 -7.02 0.02 13.32
CA LEU A 81 -5.78 -0.57 12.84
C LEU A 81 -4.77 0.54 12.52
N ALA A 82 -4.29 1.20 13.57
CA ALA A 82 -3.19 2.17 13.47
C ALA A 82 -1.83 1.47 13.62
N ASN A 83 -0.79 2.05 13.02
CA ASN A 83 0.63 1.72 13.26
C ASN A 83 1.03 0.24 13.11
N TYR A 84 0.37 -0.51 12.23
CA TYR A 84 0.81 -1.88 11.94
C TYR A 84 2.04 -1.90 11.04
N GLN A 85 2.77 -3.01 11.10
CA GLN A 85 3.92 -3.29 10.26
C GLN A 85 3.71 -4.62 9.51
N LEU A 86 4.45 -4.81 8.42
CA LEU A 86 4.55 -6.07 7.71
C LEU A 86 5.88 -6.72 8.04
N ARG A 87 5.85 -7.95 8.55
CA ARG A 87 7.02 -8.83 8.58
C ARG A 87 6.99 -9.69 7.33
N VAL A 88 8.06 -9.67 6.55
CA VAL A 88 8.14 -10.32 5.24
C VAL A 88 9.32 -11.29 5.25
N LYS A 89 9.10 -12.52 4.80
CA LYS A 89 10.12 -13.56 4.69
C LYS A 89 10.45 -13.86 3.24
N GLU A 90 11.69 -13.58 2.84
CA GLU A 90 12.25 -13.76 1.51
C GLU A 90 13.45 -14.72 1.59
N GLY A 91 13.21 -15.99 1.24
CA GLY A 91 14.19 -17.06 1.47
C GLY A 91 14.53 -17.22 2.96
N GLU A 92 15.81 -17.05 3.29
CA GLU A 92 16.33 -17.10 4.66
C GLU A 92 16.32 -15.74 5.38
N HIS A 93 15.97 -14.66 4.67
CA HIS A 93 15.94 -13.32 5.24
C HIS A 93 14.53 -12.94 5.66
N GLU A 94 14.44 -12.22 6.78
CA GLU A 94 13.21 -11.58 7.22
C GLU A 94 13.46 -10.10 7.42
N ARG A 95 12.48 -9.28 7.02
CA ARG A 95 12.49 -7.84 7.27
C ARG A 95 11.15 -7.38 7.85
N VAL A 96 11.19 -6.33 8.64
CA VAL A 96 9.99 -5.65 9.15
C VAL A 96 9.95 -4.27 8.52
N ILE A 97 8.85 -3.97 7.84
CA ILE A 97 8.63 -2.72 7.12
C ILE A 97 7.27 -2.13 7.52
N TYR A 98 7.11 -0.82 7.39
CA TYR A 98 5.76 -0.24 7.34
C TYR A 98 5.10 -0.61 6.01
N ASP A 99 3.78 -0.74 6.01
CA ASP A 99 3.03 -0.99 4.78
C ASP A 99 3.05 0.26 3.89
N PRO A 100 3.60 0.20 2.66
CA PRO A 100 3.63 1.33 1.74
C PRO A 100 2.24 1.87 1.40
N TYR A 101 1.20 1.02 1.49
CA TYR A 101 -0.18 1.33 1.14
C TYR A 101 -1.06 1.70 2.33
N ALA A 102 -0.50 1.79 3.55
CA ALA A 102 -1.24 2.29 4.72
C ALA A 102 -1.54 3.79 4.64
N PHE A 103 -0.69 4.57 3.98
CA PHE A 103 -0.78 6.04 3.95
C PHE A 103 -1.63 6.54 2.76
N ARG A 104 -2.94 6.70 2.98
CA ARG A 104 -3.88 7.10 1.90
C ARG A 104 -3.96 8.60 1.60
N SER A 105 -3.37 9.47 2.42
CA SER A 105 -3.58 10.92 2.26
C SER A 105 -2.79 11.49 1.08
N PRO A 106 -3.45 12.04 0.03
CA PRO A 106 -2.74 12.76 -1.01
C PRO A 106 -2.12 14.05 -0.44
N ARG A 107 -0.82 14.28 -0.66
CA ARG A 107 -0.15 15.55 -0.30
C ARG A 107 -0.36 16.67 -1.31
N LEU A 108 -0.80 16.33 -2.53
CA LEU A 108 -1.39 17.28 -3.45
C LEU A 108 -2.81 17.59 -3.00
N THR A 109 -3.06 18.84 -2.62
CA THR A 109 -4.40 19.32 -2.31
C THR A 109 -5.19 19.58 -3.60
N ASP A 110 -6.51 19.64 -3.50
CA ASP A 110 -7.37 20.02 -4.64
C ASP A 110 -6.98 21.39 -5.23
N PHE A 111 -6.52 22.32 -4.38
CA PHE A 111 -6.03 23.62 -4.81
C PHE A 111 -4.72 23.51 -5.61
N ASP A 112 -3.79 22.65 -5.18
CA ASP A 112 -2.54 22.39 -5.91
C ASP A 112 -2.85 21.78 -7.30
N ILE A 113 -3.77 20.81 -7.35
CA ILE A 113 -4.20 20.16 -8.59
C ILE A 113 -4.85 21.18 -9.53
N HIS A 114 -5.75 22.02 -9.00
CA HIS A 114 -6.44 23.04 -9.78
C HIS A 114 -5.48 24.05 -10.40
N LEU A 115 -4.58 24.63 -9.61
CA LEU A 115 -3.58 25.58 -10.13
C LEU A 115 -2.64 24.92 -11.15
N PHE A 116 -2.29 23.64 -10.94
CA PHE A 116 -1.45 22.91 -11.88
C PHE A 116 -2.17 22.69 -13.21
N ALA A 117 -3.44 22.30 -13.16
CA ALA A 117 -4.29 22.11 -14.34
C ALA A 117 -4.46 23.40 -15.17
N GLU A 118 -4.48 24.56 -14.51
CA GLU A 118 -4.52 25.86 -15.18
C GLU A 118 -3.15 26.37 -15.66
N GLY A 119 -2.05 25.68 -15.32
CA GLY A 119 -0.68 26.13 -15.60
C GLY A 119 -0.20 27.29 -14.72
N ASN A 120 -0.91 27.58 -13.63
CA ASN A 120 -0.68 28.74 -12.74
C ASN A 120 0.06 28.36 -11.44
N HIS A 121 0.42 27.09 -11.24
CA HIS A 121 1.11 26.65 -10.04
C HIS A 121 2.63 26.90 -10.10
N HIS A 122 3.07 28.12 -9.81
CA HIS A 122 4.49 28.51 -9.92
C HIS A 122 5.45 27.74 -8.99
N ARG A 123 4.93 27.14 -7.91
CA ARG A 123 5.70 26.32 -6.95
C ARG A 123 5.36 24.84 -7.03
N ILE A 124 4.96 24.35 -8.20
CA ILE A 124 4.52 22.94 -8.34
C ILE A 124 5.63 21.94 -8.00
N TYR A 125 6.89 22.36 -8.14
CA TYR A 125 8.08 21.58 -7.74
C TYR A 125 8.13 21.26 -6.25
N GLU A 126 7.36 21.92 -5.39
CA GLU A 126 7.25 21.58 -3.95
C GLU A 126 6.30 20.42 -3.69
N LYS A 127 5.53 20.03 -4.71
CA LYS A 127 4.51 18.99 -4.65
C LYS A 127 4.87 17.82 -5.55
N LEU A 128 5.14 18.08 -6.83
CA LEU A 128 5.64 17.05 -7.76
C LEU A 128 7.12 16.76 -7.50
N GLY A 129 7.55 15.53 -7.81
CA GLY A 129 8.90 15.04 -7.57
C GLY A 129 8.99 14.13 -6.34
N ALA A 130 10.15 14.12 -5.69
CA ALA A 130 10.45 13.30 -4.52
C ALA A 130 10.78 14.22 -3.33
N HIS A 131 10.02 14.10 -2.24
CA HIS A 131 10.10 14.99 -1.08
C HIS A 131 10.18 14.20 0.22
N PRO A 132 11.24 14.37 1.05
CA PRO A 132 11.26 13.83 2.40
C PRO A 132 10.03 14.27 3.18
N THR A 133 9.46 13.34 3.94
CA THR A 133 8.17 13.53 4.60
C THR A 133 8.07 12.73 5.88
N GLU A 134 7.15 13.12 6.75
CA GLU A 134 6.68 12.33 7.88
C GLU A 134 5.16 12.20 7.79
N ILE A 135 4.65 10.97 7.90
CA ILE A 135 3.20 10.69 7.95
C ILE A 135 2.96 9.80 9.17
N GLU A 136 2.09 10.24 10.08
CA GLU A 136 1.74 9.48 11.31
C GLU A 136 2.97 9.04 12.13
N GLY A 137 4.01 9.88 12.19
CA GLY A 137 5.25 9.57 12.91
C GLY A 137 6.26 8.71 12.14
N VAL A 138 5.95 8.32 10.89
CA VAL A 138 6.82 7.53 10.02
C VAL A 138 7.50 8.43 9.01
N GLU A 139 8.83 8.53 9.10
CA GLU A 139 9.66 9.21 8.11
C GLU A 139 9.74 8.41 6.80
N GLY A 140 9.71 9.10 5.66
CA GLY A 140 9.77 8.49 4.33
C GLY A 140 9.92 9.52 3.22
N VAL A 141 9.61 9.12 1.98
CA VAL A 141 9.68 9.99 0.81
C VAL A 141 8.33 9.97 0.07
N TYR A 142 7.78 11.16 -0.18
CA TYR A 142 6.60 11.38 -0.99
C TYR A 142 7.00 11.49 -2.46
N PHE A 143 6.39 10.68 -3.32
CA PHE A 143 6.58 10.72 -4.77
C PHE A 143 5.30 11.19 -5.47
N ALA A 144 5.42 12.12 -6.41
CA ALA A 144 4.32 12.54 -7.27
C ALA A 144 4.81 12.85 -8.69
N VAL A 145 4.12 12.31 -9.68
CA VAL A 145 4.44 12.48 -11.10
C VAL A 145 3.17 12.78 -11.89
N TRP A 146 3.27 13.67 -12.87
CA TRP A 146 2.19 13.92 -13.82
C TRP A 146 2.31 12.95 -15.00
N ALA A 147 1.39 12.00 -15.08
CA ALA A 147 1.37 10.98 -16.13
C ALA A 147 -0.08 10.63 -16.56
N PRO A 148 -0.84 11.58 -17.14
CA PRO A 148 -2.29 11.47 -17.31
C PRO A 148 -2.74 10.38 -18.29
N ASN A 149 -1.84 9.90 -19.14
CA ASN A 149 -2.12 8.85 -20.13
C ASN A 149 -1.45 7.52 -19.76
N ALA A 150 -0.80 7.42 -18.60
CA ALA A 150 -0.18 6.18 -18.16
C ALA A 150 -1.25 5.17 -17.72
N ARG A 151 -1.06 3.90 -18.07
CA ARG A 151 -1.90 2.82 -17.57
C ARG A 151 -1.65 2.55 -16.09
N ASN A 152 -0.39 2.65 -15.67
CA ASN A 152 0.06 2.47 -14.29
C ASN A 152 1.43 3.16 -14.10
N VAL A 153 1.80 3.43 -12.85
CA VAL A 153 3.07 4.01 -12.44
C VAL A 153 3.55 3.31 -11.16
N SER A 154 4.81 2.87 -11.14
CA SER A 154 5.47 2.28 -9.98
C SER A 154 6.75 3.05 -9.66
N ALA A 155 7.08 3.23 -8.37
CA ALA A 155 8.35 3.78 -7.95
C ALA A 155 9.37 2.64 -7.80
N LEU A 156 10.44 2.67 -8.59
CA LEU A 156 11.52 1.67 -8.57
C LEU A 156 12.82 2.32 -8.11
N GLY A 157 13.59 1.62 -7.28
CA GLY A 157 14.87 2.09 -6.78
C GLY A 157 15.67 0.99 -6.07
N ASP A 158 16.74 1.40 -5.40
CA ASP A 158 17.53 0.51 -4.55
C ASP A 158 16.70 -0.12 -3.41
N PHE A 159 15.77 0.62 -2.84
CA PHE A 159 14.90 0.18 -1.74
C PHE A 159 13.96 -0.99 -2.08
N ASN A 160 13.79 -1.32 -3.36
CA ASN A 160 13.02 -2.48 -3.81
C ASN A 160 13.77 -3.34 -4.83
N ASP A 161 15.11 -3.27 -4.82
CA ASP A 161 15.98 -4.02 -5.74
C ASP A 161 15.64 -3.81 -7.22
N TRP A 162 15.06 -2.65 -7.56
CA TRP A 162 14.53 -2.32 -8.88
C TRP A 162 13.41 -3.25 -9.39
N GLY A 163 12.82 -4.05 -8.49
CA GLY A 163 11.68 -4.93 -8.76
C GLY A 163 10.36 -4.16 -8.81
N TRP A 164 9.47 -4.57 -9.72
CA TRP A 164 8.14 -3.99 -9.93
C TRP A 164 7.02 -4.83 -9.32
#